data_AF-A0A7C4UZY2-F1
#
_entry.id   AF-A0A7C4UZY2-F1
#
_cell.length_a   1.000
_cell.length_b   1.000
_cell.length_c   1.000
_cell.angle_alpha   90.00
_cell.angle_beta   90.00
_cell.angle_gamma   90.00
#
_symmetry.space_group_name_H-M   'P 1'
#
loop_
_entity.id
_entity.type
_entity.pdbx_description
1 polymer ?
#
loop_
_entity_poly.entity_id
_entity_poly.type
_entity_poly.pdbx_seq_one_letter_code
_entity_poly.pdbx_strand_id
1 'polypeptide(L)'
;MKQVSIPKHLTKKYPHHRPTFLKKVVGKKVERIKGQYHSLKEWKKDPKGYFIIKVFYTKGYFGARFHTYDSVPHLDIIGTDAESIVQTIVREKLVTSLQHAAYLGHELYKAETALKHHLNFVQDSPLDFSKKTKKKESDNLPE
;
A
#
# COMPACT_ATOMS: atom_id res chain seq x y z
N MET A 1 -18.26 -15.70 11.15
CA MET A 1 -18.31 -14.45 10.36
C MET A 1 -19.49 -14.55 9.40
N LYS A 2 -20.42 -13.59 9.42
CA LYS A 2 -21.44 -13.50 8.36
C LYS A 2 -20.74 -13.08 7.06
N GLN A 3 -20.97 -13.79 5.97
CA GLN A 3 -20.48 -13.36 4.65
C GLN A 3 -21.31 -12.18 4.18
N VAL A 4 -20.67 -11.04 3.93
CA VAL A 4 -21.29 -9.91 3.23
C VAL A 4 -21.21 -10.19 1.74
N SER A 5 -22.31 -10.02 1.01
CA SER A 5 -22.33 -10.17 -0.46
C SER A 5 -21.57 -9.03 -1.13
N ILE A 6 -20.62 -9.36 -2.00
CA ILE A 6 -19.81 -8.37 -2.70
C ILE A 6 -20.61 -7.77 -3.89
N PRO A 7 -20.55 -6.45 -4.12
CA PRO A 7 -21.11 -5.82 -5.31
C PRO A 7 -20.60 -6.43 -6.63
N LYS A 8 -21.50 -6.67 -7.60
CA LYS A 8 -21.20 -7.32 -8.91
C LYS A 8 -20.11 -6.61 -9.74
N HIS A 9 -19.92 -5.31 -9.57
CA HIS A 9 -18.89 -4.58 -10.31
C HIS A 9 -17.47 -4.92 -9.83
N LEU A 10 -17.29 -5.21 -8.52
CA LEU A 10 -15.99 -5.61 -7.96
C LEU A 10 -15.58 -7.01 -8.37
N THR A 11 -16.53 -7.90 -8.64
CA THR A 11 -16.24 -9.26 -9.15
C THR A 11 -15.64 -9.26 -10.56
N LYS A 12 -15.78 -8.18 -11.34
CA LYS A 12 -15.19 -8.08 -12.68
C LYS A 12 -13.74 -7.57 -12.65
N LYS A 13 -13.36 -6.76 -11.64
CA LYS A 13 -12.00 -6.18 -11.54
C LYS A 13 -10.94 -7.24 -11.20
N TYR A 14 -11.28 -8.27 -10.40
CA TYR A 14 -10.33 -9.28 -9.94
C TYR A 14 -10.86 -10.72 -10.08
N PRO A 15 -10.88 -11.29 -11.29
CA PRO A 15 -11.41 -12.64 -11.51
C PRO A 15 -10.58 -13.75 -10.84
N HIS A 16 -9.25 -13.55 -10.69
CA HIS A 16 -8.34 -14.59 -10.19
C HIS A 16 -8.02 -14.51 -8.69
N HIS A 17 -8.30 -13.39 -8.02
CA HIS A 17 -8.05 -13.25 -6.58
C HIS A 17 -9.02 -14.05 -5.71
N ARG A 18 -10.06 -14.64 -6.32
CA ARG A 18 -11.08 -15.40 -5.59
C ARG A 18 -10.90 -16.89 -5.83
N PRO A 19 -10.61 -17.67 -4.78
CA PRO A 19 -10.70 -19.12 -4.87
C PRO A 19 -12.16 -19.51 -5.18
N THR A 20 -12.37 -20.29 -6.24
CA THR A 20 -13.63 -20.97 -6.48
C THR A 20 -13.74 -22.16 -5.54
N PHE A 21 -14.46 -21.98 -4.44
CA PHE A 21 -14.77 -23.07 -3.52
C PHE A 21 -15.85 -23.96 -4.15
N LEU A 22 -15.44 -25.07 -4.76
CA LEU A 22 -16.34 -26.01 -5.42
C LEU A 22 -17.28 -26.75 -4.45
N LYS A 23 -16.91 -26.86 -3.17
CA LYS A 23 -17.69 -27.54 -2.13
C LYS A 23 -17.56 -26.83 -0.78
N LYS A 24 -18.69 -26.74 -0.06
CA LYS A 24 -18.72 -26.22 1.31
C LYS A 24 -18.24 -27.32 2.26
N VAL A 25 -17.05 -27.17 2.85
CA VAL A 25 -16.53 -28.08 3.87
C VAL A 25 -17.03 -27.62 5.24
N VAL A 26 -17.78 -28.47 5.93
CA VAL A 26 -18.33 -28.21 7.27
C VAL A 26 -17.68 -29.17 8.27
N GLY A 27 -17.40 -28.71 9.50
CA GLY A 27 -16.89 -29.56 10.58
C GLY A 27 -15.38 -29.85 10.57
N LYS A 28 -14.62 -29.38 9.56
CA LYS A 28 -13.16 -29.54 9.55
C LYS A 28 -12.53 -28.62 10.60
N LYS A 29 -11.73 -29.19 11.51
CA LYS A 29 -10.91 -28.42 12.45
C LYS A 29 -9.83 -27.68 11.68
N VAL A 30 -9.77 -26.36 11.84
CA VAL A 30 -8.79 -25.48 11.19
C VAL A 30 -7.80 -25.01 12.26
N GLU A 31 -6.52 -25.15 11.97
CA GLU A 31 -5.46 -24.61 12.83
C GLU A 31 -5.56 -23.08 12.89
N ARG A 32 -5.36 -22.51 14.08
CA ARG A 32 -5.39 -21.07 14.29
C ARG A 32 -4.07 -20.62 14.88
N ILE A 33 -3.40 -19.74 14.15
CA ILE A 33 -2.15 -19.10 14.59
C ILE A 33 -2.46 -17.64 14.90
N LYS A 34 -1.97 -17.14 16.02
CA LYS A 34 -2.11 -15.72 16.39
C LYS A 34 -1.15 -14.88 15.54
N GLY A 35 -1.66 -13.83 14.89
CA GLY A 35 -0.82 -12.86 14.20
C GLY A 35 0.06 -12.10 15.20
N GLN A 36 1.36 -12.03 14.92
CA GLN A 36 2.36 -11.33 15.71
C GLN A 36 3.46 -10.80 14.79
N TYR A 37 4.08 -9.69 15.15
CA TYR A 37 5.20 -9.10 14.41
C TYR A 37 6.21 -8.49 15.39
N HIS A 38 7.47 -8.93 15.30
CA HIS A 38 8.58 -8.42 16.11
C HIS A 38 9.52 -7.61 15.22
N SER A 39 9.24 -6.30 15.08
CA SER A 39 9.97 -5.41 14.16
C SER A 39 11.49 -5.51 14.27
N LEU A 40 12.06 -5.48 15.46
CA LEU A 40 13.52 -5.53 15.66
C LEU A 40 14.17 -6.84 15.18
N LYS A 41 13.42 -7.96 15.17
CA LYS A 41 13.94 -9.28 14.79
C LYS A 41 13.65 -9.61 13.34
N GLU A 42 12.45 -9.24 12.89
CA GLU A 42 11.91 -9.67 11.61
C GLU A 42 12.21 -8.67 10.50
N TRP A 43 12.22 -7.36 10.81
CA TRP A 43 12.43 -6.32 9.81
C TRP A 43 13.88 -6.32 9.32
N LYS A 44 14.02 -6.42 8.00
CA LYS A 44 15.29 -6.24 7.32
C LYS A 44 15.10 -5.22 6.21
N LYS A 45 16.04 -4.29 6.14
CA LYS A 45 16.15 -3.33 5.05
C LYS A 45 16.23 -4.06 3.71
N ASP A 46 15.53 -3.56 2.71
CA ASP A 46 15.60 -4.14 1.37
C ASP A 46 16.92 -3.74 0.71
N PRO A 47 17.72 -4.68 0.20
CA PRO A 47 19.01 -4.38 -0.43
C PRO A 47 18.96 -3.32 -1.53
N LYS A 48 17.82 -3.17 -2.24
CA LYS A 48 17.71 -2.19 -3.33
C LYS A 48 17.57 -0.75 -2.84
N GLY A 49 17.01 -0.53 -1.66
CA GLY A 49 16.76 0.81 -1.16
C GLY A 49 15.42 0.96 -0.45
N TYR A 50 14.90 2.18 -0.47
CA TYR A 50 13.68 2.57 0.25
C TYR A 50 12.81 3.52 -0.58
N PHE A 51 11.59 3.74 -0.10
CA PHE A 51 10.62 4.60 -0.76
C PHE A 51 10.15 5.72 0.16
N ILE A 52 9.99 6.90 -0.42
CA ILE A 52 9.31 8.04 0.22
C ILE A 52 7.97 8.22 -0.46
N ILE A 53 6.87 8.15 0.30
CA ILE A 53 5.53 8.32 -0.23
C ILE A 53 5.01 9.73 0.04
N LYS A 54 4.46 10.37 -0.99
CA LYS A 54 3.86 11.70 -0.90
C LYS A 54 2.49 11.73 -1.56
N VAL A 55 1.54 12.43 -0.93
CA VAL A 55 0.21 12.69 -1.47
C VAL A 55 0.14 14.13 -1.98
N PHE A 56 -0.35 14.29 -3.21
CA PHE A 56 -0.59 15.56 -3.88
C PHE A 56 -2.10 15.77 -4.02
N TYR A 57 -2.71 16.31 -2.96
CA TYR A 57 -4.15 16.54 -2.84
C TYR A 57 -4.70 17.48 -3.91
N THR A 58 -3.97 18.56 -4.26
CA THR A 58 -4.48 19.51 -5.28
C THR A 58 -4.37 18.92 -6.68
N LYS A 59 -3.34 18.11 -6.92
CA LYS A 59 -3.14 17.40 -8.19
C LYS A 59 -3.97 16.12 -8.33
N GLY A 60 -4.54 15.61 -7.24
CA GLY A 60 -5.42 14.43 -7.25
C GLY A 60 -4.68 13.10 -7.40
N TYR A 61 -3.39 13.02 -7.07
CA TYR A 61 -2.60 11.78 -7.14
C TYR A 61 -1.62 11.66 -5.97
N PHE A 62 -0.99 10.50 -5.83
CA PHE A 62 0.11 10.26 -4.89
C PHE A 62 1.22 9.49 -5.59
N GLY A 63 2.38 9.39 -4.96
CA GLY A 63 3.50 8.68 -5.54
C GLY A 63 4.48 8.15 -4.52
N ALA A 64 5.27 7.17 -4.96
CA ALA A 64 6.40 6.62 -4.25
C ALA A 64 7.68 6.98 -5.02
N ARG A 65 8.56 7.74 -4.37
CA ARG A 65 9.91 8.01 -4.87
C ARG A 65 10.85 6.92 -4.40
N PHE A 66 11.57 6.30 -5.33
CA PHE A 66 12.56 5.28 -5.01
C PHE A 66 13.95 5.89 -4.81
N HIS A 67 14.60 5.53 -3.70
CA HIS A 67 15.96 5.92 -3.37
C HIS A 67 16.82 4.68 -3.13
N THR A 68 17.99 4.65 -3.75
CA THR A 68 19.10 3.77 -3.36
C THR A 68 19.79 4.30 -2.10
N TYR A 69 20.57 3.47 -1.41
CA TYR A 69 21.22 3.87 -0.15
C TYR A 69 22.41 4.82 -0.31
N ASP A 70 22.87 5.04 -1.54
CA ASP A 70 23.77 6.14 -1.91
C ASP A 70 23.06 7.51 -1.97
N SER A 71 21.77 7.56 -1.58
CA SER A 71 20.94 8.75 -1.47
C SER A 71 20.57 9.43 -2.79
N VAL A 72 20.78 8.75 -3.93
CA VAL A 72 20.36 9.26 -5.24
C VAL A 72 18.86 8.97 -5.46
N PRO A 73 18.00 9.98 -5.69
CA PRO A 73 16.65 9.75 -6.17
C PRO A 73 16.71 9.12 -7.55
N HIS A 74 16.14 7.94 -7.71
CA HIS A 74 16.27 7.20 -8.97
C HIS A 74 15.06 7.41 -9.88
N LEU A 75 13.85 7.31 -9.32
CA LEU A 75 12.60 7.46 -10.07
C LEU A 75 11.40 7.73 -9.17
N ASP A 76 10.36 8.33 -9.76
CA ASP A 76 9.04 8.51 -9.17
C ASP A 76 8.03 7.57 -9.82
N ILE A 77 7.20 6.90 -9.00
CA ILE A 77 6.05 6.11 -9.47
C ILE A 77 4.81 6.78 -8.92
N ILE A 78 4.04 7.41 -9.81
CA ILE A 78 2.84 8.18 -9.47
C ILE A 78 1.57 7.47 -9.93
N GLY A 79 0.46 7.72 -9.24
CA GLY A 79 -0.84 7.17 -9.59
C GLY A 79 -1.95 7.59 -8.63
N THR A 80 -3.16 7.09 -8.89
CA THR A 80 -4.37 7.37 -8.09
C THR A 80 -4.88 6.13 -7.35
N ASP A 81 -4.21 5.00 -7.52
CA ASP A 81 -4.58 3.68 -7.01
C ASP A 81 -3.33 2.97 -6.48
N ALA A 82 -3.39 2.47 -5.24
CA ALA A 82 -2.24 1.90 -4.55
C ALA A 82 -1.75 0.60 -5.20
N GLU A 83 -2.69 -0.19 -5.73
CA GLU A 83 -2.39 -1.46 -6.39
C GLU A 83 -1.54 -1.25 -7.64
N SER A 84 -1.88 -0.26 -8.47
CA SER A 84 -1.15 0.06 -9.70
C SER A 84 0.30 0.47 -9.40
N ILE A 85 0.50 1.25 -8.34
CA ILE A 85 1.84 1.67 -7.89
C ILE A 85 2.63 0.47 -7.36
N VAL A 86 2.07 -0.32 -6.44
CA VAL A 86 2.81 -1.45 -5.84
C VAL A 86 3.10 -2.55 -6.87
N GLN A 87 2.18 -2.83 -7.79
CA GLN A 87 2.40 -3.79 -8.88
C GLN A 87 3.45 -3.29 -9.87
N THR A 88 3.56 -1.97 -10.06
CA THR A 88 4.66 -1.39 -10.84
C THR A 88 5.99 -1.56 -10.11
N ILE A 89 6.07 -1.27 -8.81
CA ILE A 89 7.28 -1.52 -8.00
C ILE A 89 7.75 -2.98 -8.11
N VAL A 90 6.81 -3.94 -8.01
CA VAL A 90 7.11 -5.37 -8.14
C VAL A 90 7.55 -5.75 -9.55
N ARG A 91 6.81 -5.29 -10.58
CA ARG A 91 7.09 -5.60 -11.99
C ARG A 91 8.46 -5.06 -12.44
N GLU A 92 8.78 -3.83 -12.05
CA GLU A 92 10.08 -3.20 -12.30
C GLU A 92 11.18 -3.71 -11.36
N LYS A 93 10.87 -4.70 -10.51
CA LYS A 93 11.78 -5.37 -9.58
C LYS A 93 12.48 -4.39 -8.63
N LEU A 94 11.84 -3.29 -8.23
CA LEU A 94 12.46 -2.27 -7.36
C LEU A 94 12.43 -2.66 -5.86
N VAL A 95 11.73 -3.74 -5.53
CA VAL A 95 11.69 -4.38 -4.21
C VAL A 95 12.08 -5.84 -4.34
N THR A 96 12.77 -6.38 -3.34
CA THR A 96 13.22 -7.78 -3.29
C THR A 96 12.68 -8.52 -2.07
N SER A 97 12.41 -7.81 -0.97
CA SER A 97 11.86 -8.37 0.26
C SER A 97 10.33 -8.44 0.22
N LEU A 98 9.77 -9.61 0.52
CA LEU A 98 8.32 -9.78 0.68
C LEU A 98 7.77 -8.92 1.82
N GLN A 99 8.54 -8.72 2.89
CA GLN A 99 8.14 -7.85 4.00
C GLN A 99 8.08 -6.40 3.55
N HIS A 100 9.05 -5.94 2.75
CA HIS A 100 9.06 -4.58 2.23
C HIS A 100 7.92 -4.38 1.21
N ALA A 101 7.64 -5.36 0.35
CA ALA A 101 6.49 -5.33 -0.54
C ALA A 101 5.15 -5.26 0.22
N ALA A 102 5.00 -6.03 1.31
CA ALA A 102 3.82 -5.97 2.17
C ALA A 102 3.67 -4.62 2.86
N TYR A 103 4.76 -4.07 3.39
CA TYR A 103 4.80 -2.73 3.98
C TYR A 103 4.42 -1.64 2.95
N LEU A 104 4.96 -1.70 1.73
CA LEU A 104 4.64 -0.75 0.68
C LEU A 104 3.16 -0.78 0.30
N GLY A 105 2.57 -1.97 0.17
CA GLY A 105 1.14 -2.10 -0.06
C GLY A 105 0.31 -1.43 1.05
N HIS A 106 0.72 -1.58 2.31
CA HIS A 106 0.07 -0.94 3.46
C HIS A 106 0.17 0.60 3.40
N GLU A 107 1.37 1.14 3.21
CA GLU A 107 1.58 2.60 3.18
C GLU A 107 0.92 3.26 1.95
N LEU A 108 1.01 2.63 0.78
CA LEU A 108 0.37 3.12 -0.45
C LEU A 108 -1.15 3.14 -0.31
N TYR A 109 -1.75 2.14 0.30
CA TYR A 109 -3.20 2.14 0.55
C TYR A 109 -3.62 3.22 1.56
N LYS A 110 -2.78 3.51 2.57
CA LYS A 110 -3.01 4.68 3.44
C LYS A 110 -2.92 5.98 2.66
N ALA A 111 -1.97 6.13 1.74
CA ALA A 111 -1.84 7.32 0.91
C ALA A 111 -3.06 7.49 -0.02
N GLU A 112 -3.53 6.42 -0.65
CA GLU A 112 -4.76 6.43 -1.44
C GLU A 112 -5.98 6.83 -0.60
N THR A 113 -6.11 6.26 0.60
CA THR A 113 -7.21 6.58 1.53
C THR A 113 -7.15 8.04 1.97
N ALA A 114 -5.95 8.55 2.27
CA ALA A 114 -5.76 9.95 2.64
C ALA A 114 -6.13 10.89 1.50
N LEU A 115 -5.74 10.57 0.26
CA LEU A 115 -6.11 11.32 -0.93
C LEU A 115 -7.64 11.40 -1.08
N LYS A 116 -8.33 10.25 -1.07
CA LYS A 116 -9.79 10.17 -1.26
C LYS A 116 -10.59 10.91 -0.19
N HIS A 117 -10.08 10.96 1.04
CA HIS A 117 -10.78 11.57 2.17
C HIS A 117 -10.20 12.92 2.59
N HIS A 118 -9.22 13.45 1.87
CA HIS A 118 -8.48 14.67 2.21
C HIS A 118 -7.93 14.66 3.66
N LEU A 119 -7.39 13.52 4.10
CA LEU A 119 -6.79 13.36 5.44
C LEU A 119 -5.33 13.81 5.42
N ASN A 120 -4.76 14.14 6.58
CA ASN A 120 -3.32 14.36 6.67
C ASN A 120 -2.56 13.02 6.62
N PHE A 121 -1.80 12.79 5.56
CA PHE A 121 -0.91 11.63 5.43
C PHE A 121 0.47 11.90 6.02
N VAL A 122 0.94 10.99 6.87
CA VAL A 122 2.33 10.89 7.34
C VAL A 122 2.71 9.41 7.29
N GLN A 123 3.80 9.09 6.59
CA GLN A 123 4.32 7.72 6.50
C GLN A 123 4.65 7.19 7.91
N ASP A 124 4.49 5.88 8.11
CA ASP A 124 4.69 5.20 9.40
C ASP A 124 3.75 5.64 10.54
N SER A 125 2.86 6.60 10.28
CA SER A 125 1.83 7.04 11.23
C SER A 125 0.45 6.48 10.87
N PRO A 126 -0.42 6.22 11.87
CA PRO A 126 -1.82 5.93 11.61
C PRO A 126 -2.53 7.10 10.94
N LEU A 127 -3.52 6.82 10.09
CA LEU A 127 -4.42 7.84 9.58
C LEU A 127 -5.34 8.33 10.69
N ASP A 128 -5.43 9.65 10.83
CA ASP A 128 -6.37 10.30 11.73
C ASP A 128 -7.54 10.87 10.92
N PHE A 129 -8.70 10.20 11.00
CA PHE A 129 -9.91 10.59 10.27
C PHE A 129 -10.54 11.90 10.79
N SER A 130 -10.13 12.39 11.97
CA SER A 130 -10.55 13.69 12.49
C SER A 130 -9.76 14.86 11.91
N LYS A 131 -8.55 14.62 11.40
CA LYS A 131 -7.65 15.66 10.90
C LYS A 131 -7.66 15.72 9.37
N LYS A 132 -8.36 16.72 8.84
CA LYS A 132 -8.28 17.08 7.41
C LYS A 132 -6.96 17.77 7.09
N THR A 133 -6.45 17.55 5.89
CA THR A 133 -5.27 18.24 5.40
C THR A 133 -5.56 19.74 5.25
N LYS A 134 -4.69 20.57 5.81
CA LYS A 134 -4.71 22.05 5.67
C LYS A 134 -3.65 22.55 4.67
N LYS A 135 -2.86 21.63 4.10
CA LYS A 135 -1.72 21.99 3.25
C LYS A 135 -2.22 22.56 1.92
N LYS A 136 -1.87 23.82 1.64
CA LYS A 136 -1.75 24.31 0.26
C LYS A 136 -0.47 23.67 -0.30
N GLU A 137 -0.57 22.99 -1.44
CA GLU A 137 0.61 22.40 -2.08
C GLU A 137 1.58 23.51 -2.50
N SER A 138 2.87 23.34 -2.21
CA SER A 138 3.93 24.04 -2.94
C SER A 138 4.15 23.28 -4.25
N ASP A 139 4.13 23.98 -5.38
CA ASP A 139 4.22 23.37 -6.72
C ASP A 139 5.50 22.57 -7.00
N ASN A 140 6.51 22.69 -6.14
CA ASN A 140 7.79 22.06 -6.33
C ASN A 140 7.74 20.57 -5.95
N LEU A 141 7.97 19.70 -6.94
CA LEU A 141 8.62 18.41 -6.68
C LEU A 141 9.95 18.73 -5.96
N PRO A 142 10.36 17.97 -4.93
CA PRO A 142 11.77 18.05 -4.53
C PRO A 142 12.59 17.66 -5.76
N GLU A 143 13.44 18.58 -6.21
CA GLU A 143 14.51 18.29 -7.17
C GLU A 143 15.38 17.12 -6.68
#